data_AF-A0A2A2EVN2-F1
#
_entry.id   AF-A0A2A2EVN2-F1
#
_cell.length_a   1.000
_cell.length_b   1.000
_cell.length_c   1.000
_cell.angle_alpha   90.00
_cell.angle_beta   90.00
_cell.angle_gamma   90.00
#
_symmetry.space_group_name_H-M   'P 1'
#
loop_
_entity.id
_entity.type
_entity.pdbx_description
1 polymer ?
#
loop_
_entity_poly.entity_id
_entity_poly.type
_entity_poly.pdbx_seq_one_letter_code
_entity_poly.pdbx_strand_id
1 'polypeptide(L)'
;MQTSNDVFATYRRVMTVGIALNVLLGLWLWLWPVSLLGVMGADLPYPLTWVRYAGLAMIVVGLLYLPAALAPLHNRLVALLSILFRGLFALFFLFATGLLWLPALFEALFAVLQGVTFWRAWRGDLMAKP
;
A
#
# COMPACT_ATOMS: atom_id res chain seq x y z
N MET A 1 26.49 -4.94 -11.53
CA MET A 1 25.47 -4.57 -12.55
C MET A 1 24.18 -5.28 -12.16
N GLN A 2 23.18 -4.54 -11.70
CA GLN A 2 21.87 -5.11 -11.36
C GLN A 2 21.10 -5.27 -12.67
N THR A 3 20.81 -6.50 -13.09
CA THR A 3 20.14 -6.74 -14.36
C THR A 3 18.71 -6.22 -14.28
N SER A 4 18.13 -5.75 -15.38
CA SER A 4 16.74 -5.23 -15.42
C SER A 4 15.75 -6.19 -14.76
N ASN A 5 15.96 -7.50 -14.91
CA ASN A 5 15.18 -8.57 -14.29
C ASN A 5 15.18 -8.55 -12.74
N ASP A 6 16.31 -8.21 -12.11
CA ASP A 6 16.43 -8.15 -10.64
C ASP A 6 15.62 -7.00 -10.04
N VAL A 7 15.52 -5.89 -10.77
CA VAL A 7 14.77 -4.70 -10.35
C VAL A 7 13.26 -4.99 -10.38
N PHE A 8 12.77 -5.67 -11.43
CA PHE A 8 11.36 -6.07 -11.52
C PHE A 8 10.99 -7.15 -10.49
N ALA A 9 11.87 -8.10 -10.21
CA ALA A 9 11.66 -9.10 -9.16
C ALA A 9 11.55 -8.45 -7.77
N THR A 10 12.39 -7.44 -7.49
CA THR A 10 12.35 -6.67 -6.24
C THR A 10 11.06 -5.86 -6.12
N TYR A 11 10.66 -5.16 -7.19
CA TYR A 11 9.38 -4.44 -7.23
C TYR A 11 8.20 -5.36 -6.94
N ARG A 12 8.14 -6.52 -7.61
CA ARG A 12 7.07 -7.51 -7.42
C ARG A 12 7.01 -8.01 -5.98
N ARG A 13 8.15 -8.31 -5.35
CA ARG A 13 8.19 -8.71 -3.93
C ARG A 13 7.67 -7.61 -3.00
N VAL A 14 8.13 -6.37 -3.17
CA VAL A 14 7.68 -5.23 -2.36
C VAL A 14 6.19 -4.98 -2.55
N MET A 15 5.69 -5.11 -3.78
CA MET A 15 4.28 -4.96 -4.11
C MET A 15 3.42 -6.07 -3.46
N THR A 16 3.83 -7.33 -3.58
CA THR A 16 3.12 -8.47 -2.97
C THR A 16 3.12 -8.40 -1.44
N VAL A 17 4.25 -8.05 -0.82
CA VAL A 17 4.32 -7.86 0.64
C VAL A 17 3.40 -6.72 1.07
N GLY A 18 3.41 -5.59 0.35
CA GLY A 18 2.52 -4.48 0.64
C GLY A 18 1.04 -4.86 0.51
N ILE A 19 0.66 -5.63 -0.51
CA ILE A 19 -0.71 -6.12 -0.69
C ILE A 19 -1.10 -7.06 0.47
N ALA A 20 -0.23 -8.03 0.78
CA ALA A 20 -0.48 -8.99 1.86
C ALA A 20 -0.69 -8.27 3.20
N LEU A 21 0.16 -7.30 3.53
CA LEU A 21 0.02 -6.51 4.75
C LEU A 21 -1.27 -5.68 4.76
N ASN A 22 -1.62 -5.06 3.63
CA ASN A 22 -2.84 -4.26 3.55
C ASN A 22 -4.10 -5.13 3.72
N VAL A 23 -4.11 -6.34 3.15
CA VAL A 23 -5.19 -7.33 3.35
C VAL A 23 -5.22 -7.84 4.79
N LEU A 24 -4.08 -8.14 5.41
CA LEU A 24 -4.01 -8.60 6.80
C LEU A 24 -4.50 -7.52 7.78
N LEU A 25 -4.06 -6.27 7.60
CA LEU A 25 -4.53 -5.13 8.39
C LEU A 25 -6.02 -4.88 8.15
N GLY A 26 -6.48 -4.96 6.90
CA GLY A 26 -7.89 -4.85 6.57
C GLY A 26 -8.76 -5.93 7.22
N LEU A 27 -8.29 -7.19 7.24
CA LEU A 27 -8.96 -8.30 7.93
C LEU A 27 -9.02 -8.08 9.44
N TRP A 28 -7.92 -7.62 10.05
CA TRP A 28 -7.88 -7.32 11.46
C TRP A 28 -8.85 -6.18 11.81
N LEU A 29 -8.84 -5.10 11.03
CA LEU A 29 -9.74 -3.96 11.23
C LEU A 29 -11.21 -4.34 11.01
N TRP A 30 -11.49 -5.28 10.11
CA TRP A 30 -12.86 -5.77 9.83
C TRP A 30 -13.40 -6.68 10.94
N LEU A 31 -12.60 -7.61 11.44
CA LEU A 31 -13.01 -8.61 12.44
C LEU A 31 -12.90 -8.09 13.88
N TRP A 32 -11.80 -7.41 14.21
CA TRP A 32 -11.51 -6.92 15.56
C TRP A 32 -11.05 -5.44 15.56
N PRO A 33 -11.92 -4.51 15.11
CA PRO A 33 -11.57 -3.08 14.99
C PRO A 33 -11.05 -2.47 16.30
N VAL A 34 -11.68 -2.81 17.43
CA VAL A 34 -11.32 -2.30 18.76
C VAL A 34 -9.89 -2.69 19.16
N SER A 35 -9.48 -3.92 18.85
CA SER A 35 -8.14 -4.39 19.21
C SER A 35 -7.05 -3.65 18.42
N LEU A 36 -7.24 -3.45 17.11
CA LEU A 36 -6.26 -2.75 16.29
C LEU A 36 -6.20 -1.26 16.64
N LEU A 37 -7.36 -0.61 16.84
CA LEU A 37 -7.42 0.78 17.30
C LEU A 37 -6.79 0.94 18.69
N GLY A 38 -6.98 -0.05 19.59
CA GLY A 38 -6.35 -0.08 20.91
C GLY A 38 -4.84 -0.21 20.85
N VAL A 39 -4.29 -1.06 19.96
CA VAL A 39 -2.83 -1.12 19.70
C VAL A 39 -2.32 0.22 19.16
N MET A 40 -3.12 0.88 18.32
CA MET A 40 -2.78 2.17 17.74
C MET A 40 -3.02 3.36 18.69
N GLY A 41 -3.57 3.14 19.89
CA GLY A 41 -3.94 4.23 20.81
C GLY A 41 -4.90 5.26 20.18
N ALA A 42 -5.71 4.83 19.20
CA ALA A 42 -6.61 5.69 18.46
C ALA A 42 -7.98 5.75 19.16
N ASP A 43 -8.63 6.91 19.10
CA ASP A 43 -9.99 7.08 19.62
C ASP A 43 -10.94 6.13 18.90
N LEU A 44 -11.84 5.50 19.67
CA LEU A 44 -12.85 4.59 19.16
C LEU A 44 -13.96 5.39 18.46
N PRO A 45 -14.02 5.41 17.12
CA PRO A 45 -15.03 6.16 16.40
C PRO A 45 -16.38 5.47 16.60
N TYR A 46 -17.41 6.25 16.90
CA TYR A 46 -18.78 5.76 16.96
C TYR A 46 -19.56 6.30 15.75
N PRO A 47 -20.19 5.43 14.93
CA PRO A 47 -20.29 3.98 15.05
C PRO A 47 -19.07 3.21 14.51
N LEU A 48 -18.78 2.06 15.13
CA LEU A 48 -17.72 1.10 14.75
C LEU A 48 -17.88 0.50 13.34
N THR A 49 -19.05 0.65 12.72
CA THR A 49 -19.32 0.19 11.35
C THR A 49 -18.39 0.84 10.33
N TRP A 50 -18.03 2.12 10.52
CA TRP A 50 -17.10 2.83 9.64
C TRP A 50 -15.70 2.25 9.69
N VAL A 51 -15.25 1.83 10.89
CA VAL A 51 -13.94 1.19 11.07
C VAL A 51 -13.90 -0.14 10.35
N ARG A 52 -14.97 -0.95 10.47
CA ARG A 52 -15.07 -2.22 9.74
C ARG A 52 -15.13 -2.02 8.23
N TYR A 53 -15.83 -0.98 7.78
CA TYR A 53 -15.91 -0.62 6.37
C TYR A 53 -14.53 -0.21 5.81
N ALA A 54 -13.77 0.58 6.55
CA ALA A 54 -12.40 0.93 6.19
C ALA A 54 -11.52 -0.33 6.04
N GLY A 55 -11.70 -1.33 6.91
CA GLY A 55 -10.97 -2.60 6.84
C GLY A 55 -11.30 -3.38 5.58
N LEU A 56 -12.58 -3.42 5.21
CA LEU A 56 -13.04 -4.06 3.98
C LEU A 56 -12.53 -3.30 2.74
N ALA A 57 -12.51 -1.97 2.78
CA ALA A 57 -11.96 -1.14 1.72
C ALA A 57 -10.45 -1.40 1.52
N MET A 58 -9.67 -1.56 2.59
CA MET A 58 -8.25 -1.96 2.52
C MET A 58 -8.09 -3.31 1.80
N ILE A 59 -8.89 -4.32 2.16
CA ILE A 59 -8.85 -5.63 1.48
C ILE A 59 -9.14 -5.48 -0.02
N VAL A 60 -10.23 -4.79 -0.37
CA VAL A 60 -10.64 -4.59 -1.78
C VAL A 60 -9.55 -3.87 -2.56
N VAL A 61 -9.01 -2.78 -2.01
CA VAL A 61 -7.95 -1.99 -2.65
C VAL A 61 -6.67 -2.83 -2.81
N GLY A 62 -6.28 -3.61 -1.79
CA GLY A 62 -5.17 -4.54 -1.87
C GLY A 62 -5.34 -5.55 -3.00
N LEU A 63 -6.53 -6.12 -3.15
CA LEU A 63 -6.83 -7.06 -4.25
C LEU A 63 -6.81 -6.37 -5.62
N LEU A 64 -7.28 -5.13 -5.73
CA LEU A 64 -7.21 -4.35 -6.97
C LEU A 64 -5.77 -4.05 -7.42
N TYR A 65 -4.79 -4.15 -6.52
CA TYR A 65 -3.38 -3.99 -6.83
C TYR A 65 -2.68 -5.29 -7.28
N LEU A 66 -3.33 -6.46 -7.22
CA LEU A 66 -2.79 -7.73 -7.72
C LEU A 66 -2.27 -7.65 -9.17
N PRO A 67 -2.97 -7.03 -10.13
CA PRO A 67 -2.51 -6.94 -11.51
C PRO A 67 -1.18 -6.18 -11.64
N ALA A 68 -0.93 -5.18 -10.79
CA ALA A 68 0.33 -4.44 -10.76
C ALA A 68 1.46 -5.27 -10.13
N ALA A 69 1.17 -6.17 -9.20
CA ALA A 69 2.15 -7.12 -8.68
C ALA A 69 2.52 -8.21 -9.70
N LEU A 70 1.55 -8.70 -10.48
CA LEU A 70 1.77 -9.77 -11.45
C LEU A 70 2.47 -9.28 -12.72
N ALA A 71 2.05 -8.14 -13.28
CA ALA A 71 2.55 -7.61 -14.53
C ALA A 71 2.69 -6.07 -14.48
N PRO A 72 3.69 -5.53 -13.77
CA PRO A 72 3.83 -4.08 -13.53
C PRO A 72 4.00 -3.25 -14.80
N LEU A 73 4.68 -3.78 -15.81
CA LEU A 73 4.90 -3.09 -17.09
C LEU A 73 3.68 -3.10 -18.00
N HIS A 74 2.77 -4.06 -17.85
CA HIS A 74 1.52 -4.10 -18.60
C HIS A 74 0.46 -3.23 -17.91
N ASN A 75 0.48 -3.20 -16.56
CA ASN A 75 -0.48 -2.49 -15.73
C ASN A 75 0.12 -1.24 -15.06
N ARG A 76 0.84 -0.43 -15.85
CA ARG A 76 1.57 0.77 -15.38
C ARG A 76 0.66 1.77 -14.67
N LEU A 77 -0.57 1.95 -15.15
CA LEU A 77 -1.56 2.84 -14.54
C LEU A 77 -2.00 2.33 -13.16
N VAL A 78 -2.20 1.02 -13.01
CA VAL A 78 -2.57 0.40 -11.71
C VAL A 78 -1.42 0.53 -10.72
N ALA A 79 -0.18 0.34 -11.18
CA ALA A 79 1.02 0.55 -10.37
C ALA A 79 1.14 2.01 -9.89
N LEU A 80 0.98 2.99 -10.78
CA LEU A 80 0.99 4.41 -10.43
C LEU A 80 -0.14 4.79 -9.47
N LEU A 81 -1.36 4.34 -9.74
CA LEU A 81 -2.51 4.56 -8.87
C LEU A 81 -2.27 3.95 -7.49
N SER A 82 -1.65 2.76 -7.39
CA SER A 82 -1.36 2.15 -6.10
C SER A 82 -0.39 2.98 -5.25
N ILE A 83 0.63 3.57 -5.88
CA ILE A 83 1.58 4.45 -5.20
C ILE A 83 0.89 5.74 -4.77
N LEU A 84 0.09 6.33 -5.66
CA LEU A 84 -0.67 7.55 -5.38
C LEU A 84 -1.63 7.35 -4.21
N PHE A 85 -2.42 6.27 -4.23
CA PHE A 85 -3.38 5.97 -3.18
C PHE A 85 -2.70 5.66 -1.85
N ARG A 86 -1.58 4.92 -1.83
CA ARG A 86 -0.78 4.74 -0.61
C ARG A 86 -0.28 6.08 -0.05
N GLY A 87 0.20 6.98 -0.91
CA GLY A 87 0.57 8.33 -0.51
C GLY A 87 -0.60 9.13 0.06
N LEU A 88 -1.78 9.05 -0.57
CA LEU A 88 -3.01 9.69 -0.07
C LEU A 88 -3.47 9.11 1.27
N PHE A 89 -3.39 7.78 1.45
CA PHE A 89 -3.67 7.13 2.73
C PHE A 89 -2.68 7.55 3.82
N ALA A 90 -1.38 7.64 3.50
CA ALA A 90 -0.38 8.14 4.41
C ALA A 90 -0.66 9.59 4.85
N LEU A 91 -1.03 10.47 3.92
CA LEU A 91 -1.44 11.85 4.22
C LEU A 91 -2.73 11.87 5.06
N PHE A 92 -3.71 11.04 4.71
CA PHE A 92 -4.95 10.91 5.48
C PHE A 92 -4.65 10.54 6.94
N PHE A 93 -3.82 9.52 7.18
CA PHE A 93 -3.44 9.11 8.54
C PHE A 93 -2.57 10.15 9.25
N LEU A 94 -1.79 10.95 8.52
CA LEU A 94 -0.98 12.03 9.08
C LEU A 94 -1.85 13.20 9.58
N PHE A 95 -2.92 13.53 8.84
CA PHE A 95 -3.83 14.63 9.18
C PHE A 95 -5.05 14.17 9.99
N ALA A 96 -5.29 12.86 10.09
CA ALA A 96 -6.27 12.30 11.00
C ALA A 96 -5.76 12.47 12.44
N THR A 97 -6.58 13.11 13.28
CA THR A 97 -6.30 13.36 14.69
C THR A 97 -6.00 12.07 15.46
N GLY A 98 -4.96 12.07 16.31
CA GLY A 98 -4.63 10.99 17.23
C GLY A 98 -3.24 10.36 17.02
N LEU A 99 -2.98 9.22 17.65
CA LEU A 99 -1.72 8.47 17.58
C LEU A 99 -1.56 7.67 16.26
N LEU A 100 -2.20 8.13 15.17
CA LEU A 100 -2.24 7.47 13.85
C LEU A 100 -0.98 7.71 12.99
N TRP A 101 0.07 8.30 13.58
CA TRP A 101 1.36 8.51 12.93
C TRP A 101 2.08 7.21 12.55
N LEU A 102 1.84 6.11 13.29
CA LEU A 102 2.38 4.77 13.01
C LEU A 102 1.84 4.20 11.67
N PRO A 103 0.51 4.11 11.46
CA PRO A 103 -0.08 3.81 10.15
C PRO A 103 0.39 4.76 9.04
N ALA A 104 0.49 6.06 9.33
CA ALA A 104 0.96 7.05 8.36
C ALA A 104 2.39 6.76 7.89
N LEU A 105 3.30 6.45 8.81
CA LEU A 105 4.68 6.05 8.51
C LEU A 105 4.74 4.76 7.71
N PHE A 106 3.93 3.77 8.07
CA PHE A 106 3.85 2.50 7.36
C PHE A 106 3.44 2.71 5.90
N GLU A 107 2.33 3.41 5.65
CA GLU A 107 1.86 3.70 4.29
C GLU A 107 2.84 4.59 3.52
N ALA A 108 3.46 5.60 4.17
CA ALA A 108 4.45 6.47 3.55
C ALA A 108 5.71 5.69 3.13
N LEU A 109 6.21 4.80 3.99
CA LEU A 109 7.39 3.99 3.69
C LEU A 109 7.13 3.03 2.55
N PHE A 110 5.96 2.37 2.52
CA PHE A 110 5.57 1.52 1.40
C PHE A 110 5.33 2.31 0.12
N ALA A 111 4.74 3.51 0.18
CA ALA A 111 4.58 4.39 -0.96
C ALA A 111 5.94 4.80 -1.55
N VAL A 112 6.90 5.18 -0.71
CA VAL A 112 8.26 5.55 -1.13
C VAL A 112 8.99 4.35 -1.72
N LEU A 113 8.96 3.20 -1.05
CA LEU A 113 9.62 1.98 -1.56
C LEU A 113 9.04 1.55 -2.91
N GLN A 114 7.71 1.56 -3.07
CA GLN A 114 7.07 1.23 -4.33
C GLN A 114 7.32 2.29 -5.40
N GLY A 115 7.32 3.57 -5.04
CA GLY A 115 7.66 4.67 -5.94
C GLY A 115 9.09 4.59 -6.47
N VAL A 116 10.07 4.39 -5.59
CA VAL A 116 11.48 4.29 -5.97
C VAL A 116 11.75 3.04 -6.81
N THR A 117 11.19 1.90 -6.43
CA THR A 117 11.37 0.65 -7.19
C THR A 117 10.67 0.71 -8.54
N PHE A 118 9.47 1.28 -8.63
CA PHE A 118 8.78 1.51 -9.90
C PHE A 118 9.54 2.49 -10.79
N TRP A 119 10.02 3.61 -10.25
CA TRP A 119 10.79 4.62 -11.00
C TRP A 119 12.08 4.03 -11.57
N ARG A 120 12.80 3.22 -10.77
CA ARG A 120 13.99 2.50 -11.23
C ARG A 120 13.67 1.51 -12.34
N ALA A 121 12.61 0.73 -12.18
CA ALA A 121 12.16 -0.24 -13.16
C ALA A 121 11.71 0.42 -14.48
N TRP A 122 11.01 1.56 -14.37
CA TRP A 122 10.57 2.38 -15.50
C TRP A 122 11.72 3.02 -16.27
N ARG A 123 12.72 3.59 -15.56
CA ARG A 123 13.91 4.14 -16.23
C ARG A 123 14.69 3.06 -16.97
N GLY A 124 14.78 1.85 -16.41
CA GLY A 124 15.40 0.72 -17.08
C GLY A 124 14.68 0.31 -18.37
N ASP A 125 13.35 0.35 -18.37
CA ASP A 125 12.52 0.07 -19.55
C ASP A 125 12.63 1.15 -20.64
N LEU A 126 12.65 2.43 -20.26
CA LEU A 126 12.83 3.55 -21.20
C LEU A 126 14.20 3.53 -21.87
N MET A 127 15.27 3.15 -21.16
CA MET A 127 16.63 3.05 -21.72
C MET A 127 16.84 1.80 -22.56
N ALA A 128 15.93 0.82 -22.50
CA ALA A 128 15.97 -0.41 -23.28
C ALA A 128 15.17 -0.35 -24.59
N LYS A 129 14.40 0.72 -24.83
CA LYS A 129 13.75 0.97 -26.12
C LYS A 129 14.75 1.62 -27.10
N PRO A 130 14.95 1.05 -28.30
CA PRO A 130 15.82 1.61 -29.33
C PRO A 130 15.29 2.93 -29.90
#